data_AF-A0A0M3KD90-F1
#
_entry.id   AF-A0A0M3KD90-F1
#
_cell.length_a   1.000
_cell.length_b   1.000
_cell.length_c   1.000
_cell.angle_alpha   90.00
_cell.angle_beta   90.00
_cell.angle_gamma   90.00
#
_symmetry.space_group_name_H-M   'P 1'
#
loop_
_entity.id
_entity.type
_entity.pdbx_description
1 polymer ?
#
loop_
_entity_poly.entity_id
_entity_poly.type
_entity_poly.pdbx_seq_one_letter_code
_entity_poly.pdbx_strand_id
1 'polypeptide(L)'
;MSFMLFGIVIISLCGASVYGWPDGAPCKKNVVDSMNPLLAEEHAGGLQLTEPPYRIDLDAKCYWKNQPITLTLRGNTTKTYFKGFVIQPLIYKGIRKGKRSGKLVRLDDNGSWRQQCFRTQDSVTNAHEEDKNELKLWWKNDKDDDYTVQFVATVVKSQRVFWVKSVLSKPLPPCRLHRTFDDYQPPPITPPPELHPFKLRNF
;
A
#
# COMPACT_ATOMS: atom_id res chain seq x y z
N MET A 1 11.41 4.08 -67.74
CA MET A 1 10.53 3.65 -66.62
C MET A 1 11.39 3.66 -65.36
N SER A 2 11.17 4.66 -64.52
CA SER A 2 12.06 5.07 -63.43
C SER A 2 11.40 4.73 -62.09
N PHE A 3 12.15 4.00 -61.25
CA PHE A 3 12.14 3.92 -59.79
C PHE A 3 10.81 4.08 -59.02
N MET A 4 10.42 3.05 -58.26
CA MET A 4 9.95 3.20 -56.88
C MET A 4 9.91 1.85 -56.17
N LEU A 5 10.93 1.57 -55.35
CA LEU A 5 10.89 0.57 -54.29
C LEU A 5 11.01 1.37 -52.98
N PHE A 6 9.89 1.92 -52.52
CA PHE A 6 9.82 2.56 -51.20
C PHE A 6 9.65 1.48 -50.15
N GLY A 7 10.69 1.35 -49.32
CA GLY A 7 10.67 0.52 -48.12
C GLY A 7 9.63 1.02 -47.13
N ILE A 8 8.93 0.07 -46.50
CA ILE A 8 8.08 0.32 -45.35
C ILE A 8 8.74 -0.41 -44.17
N VAL A 9 9.55 0.33 -43.41
CA VAL A 9 9.98 -0.09 -42.07
C VAL A 9 8.86 0.30 -41.11
N ILE A 10 8.00 -0.66 -40.75
CA ILE A 10 7.00 -0.47 -39.70
C ILE A 10 7.74 -0.52 -38.35
N ILE A 11 8.02 0.65 -37.79
CA ILE A 11 8.50 0.80 -36.42
C ILE A 11 7.33 0.45 -35.49
N SER A 12 7.31 -0.78 -34.98
CA SER A 12 6.42 -1.20 -33.90
C SER A 12 6.88 -0.55 -32.59
N LEU A 13 6.42 0.66 -32.30
CA LEU A 13 6.45 1.24 -30.96
C LEU A 13 5.43 0.46 -30.10
N CYS A 14 5.83 -0.71 -29.59
CA CYS A 14 5.15 -1.32 -28.46
C CYS A 14 5.47 -0.47 -27.23
N GLY A 15 4.66 0.55 -26.99
CA GLY A 15 4.59 1.18 -25.67
C GLY A 15 4.27 0.07 -24.68
N ALA A 16 5.18 -0.21 -23.76
CA ALA A 16 4.94 -1.16 -22.69
C ALA A 16 3.78 -0.64 -21.85
N SER A 17 2.58 -1.12 -22.14
CA SER A 17 1.42 -0.98 -21.26
C SER A 17 1.79 -1.67 -19.95
N VAL A 18 2.03 -0.88 -18.92
CA VAL A 18 2.30 -1.37 -17.57
C VAL A 18 0.96 -1.82 -16.99
N TYR A 19 0.62 -3.09 -17.25
CA TYR A 19 -0.54 -3.74 -16.68
C TYR A 19 -0.32 -3.90 -15.17
N GLY A 20 -1.15 -3.23 -14.38
CA GLY A 20 -1.39 -3.62 -13.00
C GLY A 20 -2.37 -4.79 -12.99
N TRP A 21 -2.25 -5.68 -12.01
CA TRP A 21 -3.25 -6.73 -11.85
C TRP A 21 -4.59 -6.12 -11.43
N PRO A 22 -5.68 -6.36 -12.18
CA PRO A 22 -6.99 -5.82 -11.82
C PRO A 22 -7.51 -6.42 -10.51
N ASP A 23 -7.19 -7.69 -10.24
CA ASP A 23 -7.82 -8.51 -9.19
C ASP A 23 -7.29 -8.29 -7.76
N GLY A 24 -6.54 -7.21 -7.52
CA GLY A 24 -5.98 -6.89 -6.20
C GLY A 24 -4.93 -7.90 -5.71
N ALA A 25 -4.58 -7.84 -4.42
CA ALA A 25 -3.54 -8.70 -3.85
C ALA A 25 -3.99 -10.17 -3.69
N PRO A 26 -3.20 -11.17 -4.16
CA PRO A 26 -3.55 -12.59 -4.10
C PRO A 26 -3.91 -13.10 -2.68
N CYS A 27 -4.86 -14.04 -2.63
CA CYS A 27 -5.30 -14.71 -1.39
C CYS A 27 -4.35 -15.82 -0.88
N LYS A 28 -3.04 -15.58 -0.90
CA LYS A 28 -2.04 -16.49 -0.29
C LYS A 28 -1.62 -15.97 1.08
N LYS A 29 -1.57 -16.84 2.10
CA LYS A 29 -1.28 -16.44 3.48
C LYS A 29 0.01 -15.63 3.62
N ASN A 30 1.08 -16.07 2.97
CA ASN A 30 2.37 -15.37 2.95
C ASN A 30 2.28 -13.98 2.29
N VAL A 31 1.46 -13.81 1.23
CA VAL A 31 1.20 -12.52 0.57
C VAL A 31 0.43 -11.59 1.50
N VAL A 32 -0.63 -12.08 2.15
CA VAL A 32 -1.43 -11.30 3.11
C VAL A 32 -0.59 -10.87 4.31
N ASP A 33 0.20 -11.77 4.88
CA ASP A 33 1.00 -11.48 6.08
C ASP A 33 2.21 -10.57 5.75
N SER A 34 2.84 -10.74 4.59
CA SER A 34 3.98 -9.92 4.18
C SER A 34 3.58 -8.56 3.61
N MET A 35 2.41 -8.46 2.98
CA MET A 35 1.99 -7.33 2.14
C MET A 35 3.02 -6.98 1.05
N ASN A 36 3.78 -7.96 0.57
CA ASN A 36 4.94 -7.73 -0.30
C ASN A 36 4.67 -8.18 -1.75
N PRO A 37 4.58 -7.24 -2.72
CA PRO A 37 4.43 -7.56 -4.13
C PRO A 37 5.61 -8.36 -4.70
N LEU A 38 6.81 -8.27 -4.12
CA LEU A 38 7.99 -9.03 -4.57
C LEU A 38 7.84 -10.56 -4.46
N LEU A 39 6.77 -11.06 -3.83
CA LEU A 39 6.48 -12.49 -3.85
C LEU A 39 6.08 -13.02 -5.23
N ALA A 40 5.81 -12.13 -6.19
CA ALA A 40 5.69 -12.46 -7.59
C ALA A 40 6.95 -11.98 -8.34
N GLU A 41 7.53 -12.85 -9.16
CA GLU A 41 8.80 -12.60 -9.86
C GLU A 41 8.70 -11.40 -10.81
N GLU A 42 7.52 -11.17 -11.37
CA GLU A 42 7.22 -10.06 -12.27
C GLU A 42 7.37 -8.67 -11.60
N HIS A 43 7.41 -8.61 -10.27
CA HIS A 43 7.62 -7.39 -9.49
C HIS A 43 9.10 -7.17 -9.10
N ALA A 44 10.01 -8.05 -9.53
CA ALA A 44 11.43 -7.94 -9.23
C ALA A 44 12.01 -6.56 -9.62
N GLY A 45 12.81 -5.99 -8.71
CA GLY A 45 13.44 -4.68 -8.90
C GLY A 45 12.51 -3.48 -8.71
N GLY A 46 11.23 -3.67 -8.38
CA GLY A 46 10.27 -2.57 -8.27
C GLY A 46 10.16 -1.88 -6.91
N LEU A 47 10.77 -2.49 -5.88
CA LEU A 47 10.72 -1.99 -4.51
C LEU A 47 11.38 -0.61 -4.40
N GLN A 48 10.62 0.34 -3.87
CA GLN A 48 11.10 1.66 -3.52
C GLN A 48 11.49 1.71 -2.05
N LEU A 49 12.70 2.19 -1.79
CA LEU A 49 13.26 2.41 -0.45
C LEU A 49 13.29 3.89 -0.08
N THR A 50 12.67 4.75 -0.89
CA THR A 50 12.51 6.19 -0.64
C THR A 50 11.26 6.48 0.20
N GLU A 51 11.11 7.72 0.66
CA GLU A 51 9.85 8.17 1.29
C GLU A 51 8.68 7.96 0.32
N PRO A 52 7.62 7.23 0.70
CA PRO A 52 6.44 7.11 -0.15
C PRO A 52 5.77 8.48 -0.31
N PRO A 53 5.37 8.88 -1.53
CA PRO A 53 4.67 10.13 -1.75
C PRO A 53 3.18 10.05 -1.37
N TYR A 54 2.83 9.22 -0.39
CA TYR A 54 1.48 8.94 0.06
C TYR A 54 1.39 9.02 1.58
N ARG A 55 0.19 9.25 2.09
CA ARG A 55 -0.08 9.28 3.53
C ARG A 55 -1.42 8.65 3.88
N ILE A 56 -1.54 8.23 5.13
CA ILE A 56 -2.81 7.81 5.73
C ILE A 56 -3.23 8.88 6.73
N ASP A 57 -4.36 9.50 6.47
CA ASP A 57 -4.99 10.46 7.38
C ASP A 57 -6.16 9.81 8.12
N LEU A 58 -6.29 10.10 9.40
CA LEU A 58 -7.40 9.64 10.25
C LEU A 58 -8.26 10.86 10.61
N ASP A 59 -9.58 10.67 10.62
CA ASP A 59 -10.53 11.71 11.06
C ASP A 59 -10.64 11.83 12.59
N ALA A 60 -10.03 10.90 13.33
CA ALA A 60 -10.02 10.86 14.77
C ALA A 60 -8.59 10.70 15.34
N LYS A 61 -8.38 11.23 16.54
CA LYS A 61 -7.11 11.11 17.29
C LYS A 61 -7.08 9.94 18.27
N CYS A 62 -8.24 9.37 18.57
CA CYS A 62 -8.42 8.15 19.36
C CYS A 62 -9.71 7.46 18.88
N TYR A 63 -9.95 6.21 19.32
CA TYR A 63 -11.17 5.48 18.95
C TYR A 63 -11.97 4.98 20.16
N TRP A 64 -13.26 4.72 19.93
CA TRP A 64 -14.17 4.04 20.86
C TRP A 64 -14.64 2.71 20.27
N LYS A 65 -14.95 1.74 21.14
CA LYS A 65 -15.55 0.46 20.76
C LYS A 65 -16.78 0.68 19.89
N ASN A 66 -16.90 -0.09 18.83
CA ASN A 66 -17.99 -0.08 17.86
C ASN A 66 -18.22 1.25 17.14
N GLN A 67 -17.40 2.27 17.36
CA GLN A 67 -17.47 3.52 16.62
C GLN A 67 -16.55 3.46 15.40
N PRO A 68 -17.09 3.59 14.17
CA PRO A 68 -16.27 3.68 12.97
C PRO A 68 -15.45 4.98 12.96
N ILE A 69 -14.22 4.86 12.48
CA ILE A 69 -13.36 5.99 12.11
C ILE A 69 -13.14 5.97 10.60
N THR A 70 -12.94 7.12 10.01
CA THR A 70 -12.52 7.24 8.61
C THR A 70 -11.00 7.27 8.53
N LEU A 71 -10.44 6.37 7.74
CA LEU A 71 -9.06 6.44 7.29
C LEU A 71 -9.02 6.77 5.79
N THR A 72 -8.12 7.66 5.41
CA THR A 72 -7.97 8.13 4.03
C THR A 72 -6.55 7.86 3.58
N LEU A 73 -6.35 6.95 2.62
CA LEU A 73 -5.07 6.80 1.93
C LEU A 73 -5.08 7.72 0.70
N ARG A 74 -4.09 8.62 0.61
CA ARG A 74 -4.01 9.56 -0.51
C ARG A 74 -2.59 9.95 -0.88
N GLY A 75 -2.43 10.43 -2.10
CA GLY A 75 -1.22 11.08 -2.57
C GLY A 75 -0.96 12.40 -1.83
N ASN A 76 0.31 12.76 -1.68
CA ASN A 76 0.69 14.03 -1.08
C ASN A 76 0.29 15.24 -1.94
N THR A 77 0.09 15.03 -3.24
CA THR A 77 -0.35 16.03 -4.22
C THR A 77 -1.47 15.48 -5.10
N THR A 78 -2.22 16.36 -5.77
CA THR A 78 -3.27 15.98 -6.74
C THR A 78 -2.74 15.25 -7.98
N LYS A 79 -1.42 15.29 -8.21
CA LYS A 79 -0.75 14.56 -9.31
C LYS A 79 -0.22 13.19 -8.87
N THR A 80 -0.29 12.87 -7.59
CA THR A 80 0.24 11.63 -7.03
C THR A 80 -0.84 10.58 -6.95
N TYR A 81 -0.86 9.68 -7.93
CA TYR A 81 -1.81 8.57 -7.99
C TYR A 81 -1.15 7.22 -7.65
N PHE A 82 -1.96 6.25 -7.25
CA PHE A 82 -1.60 4.85 -7.07
C PHE A 82 -2.66 3.97 -7.75
N LYS A 83 -2.25 2.78 -8.18
CA LYS A 83 -3.13 1.81 -8.86
C LYS A 83 -3.57 0.68 -7.94
N GLY A 84 -2.65 0.24 -7.07
CA GLY A 84 -2.89 -0.85 -6.13
C GLY A 84 -2.47 -0.48 -4.71
N PHE A 85 -3.06 -1.19 -3.74
CA PHE A 85 -2.71 -1.03 -2.33
C PHE A 85 -3.09 -2.27 -1.53
N VAL A 86 -2.51 -2.41 -0.35
CA VAL A 86 -3.00 -3.26 0.72
C VAL A 86 -2.92 -2.45 2.02
N ILE A 87 -4.00 -2.40 2.80
CA ILE A 87 -4.02 -1.72 4.11
C ILE A 87 -4.39 -2.72 5.20
N GLN A 88 -3.65 -2.71 6.29
CA GLN A 88 -3.88 -3.53 7.47
C GLN A 88 -3.82 -2.69 8.77
N PRO A 89 -4.83 -2.77 9.64
CA PRO A 89 -4.77 -2.25 11.00
C PRO A 89 -3.97 -3.20 11.91
N LEU A 90 -2.81 -2.78 12.41
CA LEU A 90 -1.96 -3.58 13.30
C LEU A 90 -2.02 -3.06 14.74
N ILE A 91 -2.06 -3.96 15.72
CA ILE A 91 -1.84 -3.60 17.13
C ILE A 91 -0.43 -3.02 17.26
N TYR A 92 -0.33 -1.76 17.69
CA TYR A 92 0.93 -1.05 17.78
C TYR A 92 1.82 -1.63 18.89
N LYS A 93 2.82 -2.42 18.50
CA LYS A 93 3.89 -2.95 19.38
C LYS A 93 5.27 -2.50 18.90
N GLY A 94 5.33 -1.29 18.33
CA GLY A 94 6.45 -0.78 17.56
C GLY A 94 6.19 -0.84 16.05
N ILE A 95 7.13 -0.25 15.29
CA ILE A 95 7.02 -0.05 13.84
C ILE A 95 6.79 -1.37 13.11
N ARG A 96 5.69 -1.43 12.32
CA ARG A 96 5.32 -2.58 11.46
C ARG A 96 5.18 -3.92 12.21
N LYS A 97 5.01 -3.88 13.54
CA LYS A 97 4.85 -5.05 14.40
C LYS A 97 3.41 -5.17 14.88
N GLY A 98 3.06 -6.38 15.31
CA GLY A 98 1.77 -6.68 15.91
C GLY A 98 0.88 -7.56 15.04
N LYS A 99 -0.24 -7.97 15.63
CA LYS A 99 -1.28 -8.74 14.94
C LYS A 99 -2.31 -7.78 14.37
N ARG A 100 -2.96 -8.19 13.28
CA ARG A 100 -4.09 -7.44 12.72
C ARG A 100 -5.24 -7.35 13.73
N SER A 101 -5.94 -6.23 13.77
CA SER A 101 -7.10 -6.06 14.66
C SER A 101 -8.16 -5.08 14.16
N GLY A 102 -9.38 -5.26 14.64
CA GLY A 102 -10.56 -4.53 14.18
C GLY A 102 -11.04 -5.00 12.80
N LYS A 103 -11.94 -4.21 12.21
CA LYS A 103 -12.64 -4.54 10.96
C LYS A 103 -12.72 -3.32 10.07
N LEU A 104 -12.44 -3.52 8.79
CA LEU A 104 -12.68 -2.58 7.70
C LEU A 104 -14.09 -2.84 7.16
N VAL A 105 -14.99 -1.89 7.42
CA VAL A 105 -16.45 -2.09 7.29
C VAL A 105 -17.07 -1.43 6.08
N ARG A 106 -16.59 -0.25 5.71
CA ARG A 106 -17.02 0.45 4.49
C ARG A 106 -15.81 0.66 3.60
N LEU A 107 -16.01 0.24 2.37
CA LEU A 107 -15.11 0.44 1.25
C LEU A 107 -15.65 1.61 0.44
N ASP A 108 -14.77 2.48 -0.06
CA ASP A 108 -15.20 3.54 -0.96
C ASP A 108 -15.81 2.97 -2.24
N ASP A 109 -16.72 3.75 -2.84
CA ASP A 109 -17.37 3.38 -4.10
C ASP A 109 -16.40 3.42 -5.30
N ASN A 110 -15.12 3.76 -5.08
CA ASN A 110 -14.14 4.11 -6.10
C ASN A 110 -12.96 3.10 -6.21
N GLY A 111 -13.21 1.83 -5.89
CA GLY A 111 -12.31 0.75 -6.24
C GLY A 111 -11.48 0.13 -5.14
N SER A 112 -11.95 0.17 -3.89
CA SER A 112 -11.47 -0.74 -2.86
C SER A 112 -12.30 -2.02 -2.80
N TRP A 113 -11.62 -3.14 -2.52
CA TRP A 113 -12.26 -4.44 -2.29
C TRP A 113 -11.70 -5.09 -1.03
N ARG A 114 -12.58 -5.77 -0.27
CA ARG A 114 -12.17 -6.44 0.97
C ARG A 114 -11.28 -7.59 0.56
N GLN A 115 -10.12 -7.75 1.20
CA GLN A 115 -9.30 -8.93 0.95
C GLN A 115 -9.98 -10.12 1.67
N GLN A 116 -10.95 -10.76 1.00
CA GLN A 116 -11.88 -11.74 1.61
C GLN A 116 -11.23 -13.07 2.00
N CYS A 117 -9.90 -13.16 1.92
CA CYS A 117 -9.15 -14.41 1.83
C CYS A 117 -9.25 -15.33 3.06
N PHE A 118 -9.72 -14.86 4.22
CA PHE A 118 -9.79 -15.68 5.44
C PHE A 118 -11.01 -15.40 6.32
N ARG A 119 -12.12 -14.89 5.75
CA ARG A 119 -13.34 -14.44 6.48
C ARG A 119 -13.09 -13.34 7.53
N THR A 120 -11.86 -12.87 7.69
CA THR A 120 -11.51 -11.74 8.53
C THR A 120 -11.64 -10.44 7.73
N GLN A 121 -12.14 -9.38 8.36
CA GLN A 121 -12.32 -8.06 7.72
C GLN A 121 -11.13 -7.14 8.03
N ASP A 122 -9.95 -7.71 8.23
CA ASP A 122 -8.78 -7.05 8.81
C ASP A 122 -7.72 -6.71 7.75
N SER A 123 -8.08 -6.79 6.47
CA SER A 123 -7.24 -6.38 5.33
C SER A 123 -8.12 -5.96 4.14
N VAL A 124 -7.65 -4.98 3.38
CA VAL A 124 -8.32 -4.45 2.18
C VAL A 124 -7.27 -4.25 1.09
N THR A 125 -7.68 -4.44 -0.16
CA THR A 125 -6.85 -4.22 -1.35
C THR A 125 -7.66 -3.52 -2.45
N ASN A 126 -7.05 -3.23 -3.59
CA ASN A 126 -7.77 -2.63 -4.72
C ASN A 126 -8.69 -3.65 -5.41
N ALA A 127 -9.79 -3.15 -5.99
CA ALA A 127 -10.74 -3.93 -6.79
C ALA A 127 -10.40 -3.93 -8.30
N HIS A 128 -9.74 -2.87 -8.75
CA HIS A 128 -9.33 -2.63 -10.13
C HIS A 128 -8.08 -1.75 -10.16
N GLU A 129 -7.39 -1.71 -11.29
CA GLU A 129 -6.09 -1.04 -11.46
C GLU A 129 -6.14 0.44 -11.89
N GLU A 130 -7.34 1.05 -11.87
CA GLU A 130 -7.52 2.46 -12.22
C GLU A 130 -6.71 3.38 -11.30
N ASP A 131 -6.30 4.54 -11.84
CA ASP A 131 -5.56 5.55 -11.10
C ASP A 131 -6.43 6.16 -10.00
N LYS A 132 -5.92 6.10 -8.76
CA LYS A 132 -6.57 6.66 -7.56
C LYS A 132 -5.65 7.69 -6.95
N ASN A 133 -6.15 8.89 -6.68
CA ASN A 133 -5.41 9.89 -5.89
C ASN A 133 -5.73 9.77 -4.39
N GLU A 134 -6.95 9.35 -4.07
CA GLU A 134 -7.49 9.22 -2.71
C GLU A 134 -8.42 8.00 -2.66
N LEU A 135 -8.44 7.33 -1.51
CA LEU A 135 -9.44 6.34 -1.14
C LEU A 135 -9.83 6.54 0.32
N LYS A 136 -11.09 6.22 0.65
CA LYS A 136 -11.62 6.32 2.02
C LYS A 136 -12.15 4.98 2.50
N LEU A 137 -11.81 4.63 3.73
CA LEU A 137 -12.25 3.38 4.35
C LEU A 137 -12.74 3.67 5.75
N TRP A 138 -13.66 2.85 6.22
CA TRP A 138 -14.05 2.86 7.61
C TRP A 138 -13.45 1.69 8.35
N TRP A 139 -12.84 1.97 9.50
CA TRP A 139 -12.37 0.97 10.43
C TRP A 139 -13.13 1.08 11.74
N LYS A 140 -13.44 -0.06 12.36
CA LYS A 140 -13.96 -0.12 13.73
C LYS A 140 -13.31 -1.24 14.53
N ASN A 141 -13.26 -1.05 15.84
CA ASN A 141 -12.92 -2.11 16.79
C ASN A 141 -14.20 -2.63 17.46
N ASP A 142 -14.48 -3.93 17.35
CA ASP A 142 -15.63 -4.55 18.03
C ASP A 142 -15.24 -5.19 19.38
N LYS A 143 -13.94 -5.26 19.69
CA LYS A 143 -13.40 -5.85 20.92
C LYS A 143 -13.20 -4.76 21.98
N ASP A 144 -12.85 -5.15 23.19
CA ASP A 144 -12.55 -4.18 24.23
C ASP A 144 -11.33 -3.33 23.87
N ASP A 145 -11.38 -2.05 24.23
CA ASP A 145 -10.51 -0.99 23.68
C ASP A 145 -9.14 -0.91 24.38
N ASP A 146 -8.39 -2.00 24.54
CA ASP A 146 -7.18 -2.05 25.38
C ASP A 146 -5.87 -1.92 24.61
N TYR A 147 -5.93 -1.58 23.32
CA TYR A 147 -4.72 -1.52 22.49
C TYR A 147 -4.72 -0.35 21.51
N THR A 148 -3.54 0.22 21.31
CA THR A 148 -3.30 1.20 20.25
C THR A 148 -3.19 0.49 18.90
N VAL A 149 -3.73 1.09 17.84
CA VAL A 149 -3.70 0.55 16.47
C VAL A 149 -2.91 1.47 15.57
N GLN A 150 -2.12 0.92 14.65
CA GLN A 150 -1.51 1.67 13.56
C GLN A 150 -1.97 1.09 12.22
N PHE A 151 -2.39 1.95 11.31
CA PHE A 151 -2.70 1.55 9.94
C PHE A 151 -1.42 1.53 9.13
N VAL A 152 -1.17 0.40 8.48
CA VAL A 152 0.02 0.16 7.66
C VAL A 152 -0.44 -0.14 6.25
N ALA A 153 0.20 0.48 5.26
CA ALA A 153 -0.10 0.21 3.86
C ALA A 153 1.16 -0.12 3.04
N THR A 154 0.93 -1.03 2.10
CA THR A 154 1.75 -1.18 0.89
C THR A 154 1.02 -0.47 -0.24
N VAL A 155 1.73 0.36 -1.01
CA VAL A 155 1.15 1.12 -2.12
C VAL A 155 1.90 0.81 -3.41
N VAL A 156 1.16 0.56 -4.48
CA VAL A 156 1.65 0.21 -5.82
C VAL A 156 1.24 1.31 -6.79
N LYS A 157 2.23 2.02 -7.34
CA LYS A 157 2.01 2.97 -8.44
C LYS A 157 1.96 2.25 -9.78
N SER A 158 2.85 1.29 -9.97
CA SER A 158 2.95 0.46 -11.16
C SER A 158 3.64 -0.86 -10.83
N GLN A 159 3.65 -1.82 -11.76
CA GLN A 159 4.23 -3.15 -11.56
C GLN A 159 5.66 -3.11 -10.98
N ARG A 160 6.46 -2.09 -11.33
CA ARG A 160 7.85 -1.91 -10.86
C ARG A 160 8.06 -0.66 -10.00
N VAL A 161 7.00 -0.10 -9.42
CA VAL A 161 7.12 1.06 -8.52
C VAL A 161 6.14 0.89 -7.36
N PHE A 162 6.65 0.41 -6.23
CA PHE A 162 5.84 0.17 -5.04
C PHE A 162 6.63 0.32 -3.73
N TRP A 163 5.92 0.63 -2.64
CA TRP A 163 6.48 0.80 -1.29
C TRP A 163 5.85 -0.21 -0.36
N VAL A 164 6.65 -1.08 0.26
CA VAL A 164 6.16 -2.19 1.09
C VAL A 164 6.09 -1.80 2.56
N LYS A 165 4.88 -1.79 3.14
CA LYS A 165 4.62 -1.43 4.56
C LYS A 165 5.23 -0.08 4.97
N SER A 166 5.40 0.84 4.03
CA SER A 166 6.10 2.12 4.28
C SER A 166 5.16 3.29 4.53
N VAL A 167 3.88 3.19 4.15
CA VAL A 167 2.91 4.24 4.46
C VAL A 167 2.25 3.91 5.79
N LEU A 168 2.47 4.75 6.80
CA LEU A 168 2.05 4.51 8.18
C LEU A 168 1.15 5.66 8.63
N SER A 169 0.05 5.34 9.31
CA SER A 169 -0.69 6.34 10.09
C SER A 169 0.04 6.65 11.39
N LYS A 170 -0.34 7.76 12.04
CA LYS A 170 -0.09 7.90 13.47
C LYS A 170 -0.79 6.75 14.23
N PRO A 171 -0.18 6.21 15.30
CA PRO A 171 -0.86 5.27 16.17
C PRO A 171 -2.13 5.91 16.76
N LEU A 172 -3.21 5.14 16.76
CA LEU A 172 -4.53 5.53 17.21
C LEU A 172 -4.85 4.79 18.51
N PRO A 173 -4.76 5.47 19.66
CA PRO A 173 -5.07 4.86 20.94
C PRO A 173 -6.58 4.78 21.15
N PRO A 174 -7.02 3.91 22.07
CA PRO A 174 -8.38 3.95 22.56
C PRO A 174 -8.59 5.19 23.44
N CYS A 175 -9.70 5.89 23.24
CA CYS A 175 -9.96 7.18 23.91
C CYS A 175 -10.00 7.08 25.45
N ARG A 176 -10.30 5.89 25.99
CA ARG A 176 -10.27 5.63 27.44
C ARG A 176 -8.87 5.56 28.05
N LEU A 177 -7.83 5.27 27.25
CA LEU A 177 -6.46 5.21 27.72
C LEU A 177 -5.72 6.51 27.41
N HIS A 178 -5.78 6.96 26.15
CA HIS A 178 -5.14 8.18 25.69
C HIS A 178 -6.01 8.89 24.66
N ARG A 179 -6.08 10.22 24.73
CA ARG A 179 -6.84 11.05 23.77
C ARG A 179 -6.07 11.38 22.49
N THR A 180 -4.75 11.28 22.56
CA THR A 180 -3.81 11.57 21.47
C THR A 180 -2.58 10.67 21.59
N PHE A 181 -1.81 10.58 20.52
CA PHE A 181 -0.52 9.89 20.49
C PHE A 181 0.50 10.84 19.85
N ASP A 182 0.93 11.83 20.65
CA ASP A 182 1.66 12.99 20.12
C ASP A 182 3.15 12.72 19.87
N ASP A 183 3.75 11.77 20.62
CA ASP A 183 5.19 11.44 20.55
C ASP A 183 5.57 10.47 19.43
N TYR A 184 4.64 10.17 18.50
CA TYR A 184 4.98 9.29 17.38
C TYR A 184 5.84 9.99 16.35
N GLN A 185 7.06 9.48 16.18
CA GLN A 185 7.90 9.78 15.03
C GLN A 185 7.87 8.60 14.05
N PRO A 186 7.63 8.84 12.75
CA PRO A 186 7.77 7.79 11.76
C PRO A 186 9.21 7.26 11.76
N PRO A 187 9.40 5.95 11.50
CA PRO A 187 10.73 5.38 11.40
C PRO A 187 11.55 6.13 10.34
N PRO A 188 12.88 6.24 10.53
CA PRO A 188 13.74 6.72 9.45
C PRO A 188 13.59 5.80 8.25
N ILE A 189 13.50 6.41 7.07
CA ILE A 189 13.51 5.70 5.80
C ILE A 189 14.86 4.99 5.70
N THR A 190 14.86 3.67 5.50
CA THR A 190 16.11 2.97 5.21
C THR A 190 16.55 3.40 3.81
N PRO A 191 17.65 4.15 3.64
CA PRO A 191 18.09 4.53 2.31
C PRO A 191 18.37 3.27 1.49
N PRO A 192 18.17 3.33 0.15
CA PRO A 192 18.61 2.24 -0.71
C PRO A 192 20.09 1.91 -0.42
N PRO A 193 20.48 0.62 -0.40
CA PRO A 193 21.88 0.25 -0.35
C PRO A 193 22.65 0.98 -1.45
N GLU A 194 23.84 1.49 -1.13
CA GLU A 194 24.71 2.05 -2.17
C GLU A 194 25.01 0.98 -3.22
N LEU A 195 24.85 1.33 -4.50
CA LEU A 195 25.18 0.44 -5.61
C LEU A 195 26.70 0.30 -5.67
N HIS A 196 27.25 -0.72 -5.02
CA HIS A 196 28.63 -1.10 -5.26
C HIS A 196 28.71 -1.80 -6.63
N PRO A 197 29.45 -1.25 -7.60
CA PRO A 197 29.62 -1.93 -8.88
C PRO A 197 30.24 -3.31 -8.64
N PHE A 198 29.58 -4.35 -9.17
CA PHE A 198 30.13 -5.70 -9.15
C PHE A 198 31.48 -5.67 -9.87
N LYS A 199 32.57 -5.82 -9.10
CA LYS A 199 33.90 -6.05 -9.69
C LYS A 199 33.93 -7.48 -10.20
N LEU A 200 33.75 -7.66 -11.50
CA LEU A 200 34.16 -8.89 -12.18
C LEU A 200 35.66 -9.02 -11.95
N ARG A 201 36.08 -10.02 -11.17
CA ARG A 201 37.49 -10.39 -11.11
C ARG A 201 37.80 -11.03 -12.46
N ASN A 202 38.61 -10.34 -13.27
CA ASN A 202 39.21 -10.98 -14.43
C ASN A 202 40.09 -12.13 -13.90
N PHE A 203 39.78 -13.34 -14.34
CA PHE A 203 40.60 -14.53 -14.10
C PHE A 203 41.79 -14.51 -15.07
#